data_AF-A0A1J4XVF5-F1
#
_entry.id   AF-A0A1J4XVF5-F1
#
_cell.length_a   1.000
_cell.length_b   1.000
_cell.length_c   1.000
_cell.angle_alpha   90.00
_cell.angle_beta   90.00
_cell.angle_gamma   90.00
#
_symmetry.space_group_name_H-M   'P 1'
#
loop_
_entity.id
_entity.type
_entity.pdbx_description
1 polymer ?
#
loop_
_entity_poly.entity_id
_entity_poly.type
_entity_poly.pdbx_seq_one_letter_code
_entity_poly.pdbx_strand_id
1 'polypeptide(L)' 'MLSRKALEQFKKIWKEEFGEEISDELAVEKATNLLTLFNAVFKPIKKEWLKEYEKKTQGRFSH' A
#
# COMPACT_ATOMS: atom_id res chain seq x y z
N MET A 1 -9.16 0.72 -11.31
CA MET A 1 -10.21 -0.20 -10.83
C MET A 1 -9.53 -1.32 -10.06
N LEU A 2 -9.96 -1.63 -8.85
CA LEU A 2 -9.39 -2.73 -8.05
C LEU A 2 -9.71 -4.08 -8.70
N SER A 3 -8.75 -5.00 -8.73
CA SER A 3 -9.04 -6.37 -9.15
C SER A 3 -9.84 -7.10 -8.07
N ARG A 4 -10.65 -8.09 -8.45
CA ARG A 4 -11.43 -8.89 -7.50
C ARG A 4 -10.54 -9.56 -6.45
N LYS A 5 -9.39 -10.10 -6.86
CA LYS A 5 -8.40 -10.69 -5.95
C LYS A 5 -7.87 -9.68 -4.93
N ALA A 6 -7.57 -8.45 -5.34
CA ALA A 6 -7.10 -7.42 -4.43
C ALA A 6 -8.17 -7.01 -3.42
N LEU A 7 -9.44 -6.95 -3.85
CA LEU A 7 -10.57 -6.66 -2.97
C LEU A 7 -10.79 -7.76 -1.93
N GLU A 8 -10.71 -9.04 -2.32
CA GLU A 8 -10.81 -10.16 -1.38
C GLU A 8 -9.65 -10.16 -0.35
N GLN A 9 -8.43 -9.87 -0.81
CA GLN A 9 -7.29 -9.74 0.10
C GLN A 9 -7.46 -8.58 1.07
N PHE A 10 -7.98 -7.45 0.60
CA PHE A 10 -8.28 -6.30 1.45
C PHE A 10 -9.31 -6.64 2.53
N LYS A 11 -10.42 -7.30 2.17
CA LYS A 11 -11.45 -7.76 3.13
C LYS A 11 -10.87 -8.74 4.15
N LYS A 12 -10.01 -9.66 3.71
CA LYS A 12 -9.32 -10.60 4.61
C LYS A 12 -8.47 -9.87 5.65
N ILE A 13 -7.64 -8.92 5.22
CA ILE A 13 -6.80 -8.11 6.12
C ILE A 13 -7.68 -7.29 7.06
N TRP A 14 -8.75 -6.67 6.56
CA TRP A 14 -9.68 -5.91 7.40
C TRP A 14 -10.24 -6.76 8.55
N LYS A 15 -10.66 -7.99 8.25
CA LYS A 15 -11.16 -8.92 9.26
C LYS A 15 -10.08 -9.32 10.27
N GLU A 16 -8.84 -9.53 9.81
CA GLU A 16 -7.71 -9.88 10.70
C GLU A 16 -7.35 -8.72 11.64
N GLU A 17 -7.37 -7.48 11.16
CA GLU A 17 -6.98 -6.29 11.92
C GLU A 17 -8.11 -5.77 12.85
N PHE A 18 -9.36 -5.81 12.39
CA PHE A 18 -10.49 -5.19 13.09
C PHE A 18 -11.51 -6.20 13.63
N GLY A 19 -11.44 -7.47 13.23
CA GLY A 19 -12.42 -8.50 13.61
C GLY A 19 -13.77 -8.38 12.91
N GLU A 20 -13.91 -7.46 11.96
CA GLU A 20 -15.18 -7.14 11.29
C GLU A 20 -15.23 -7.65 9.85
N GLU A 21 -16.40 -8.08 9.39
CA GLU A 21 -16.65 -8.33 7.97
C GLU A 21 -17.32 -7.11 7.34
N ILE A 22 -16.89 -6.76 6.13
CA ILE A 22 -17.37 -5.59 5.40
C ILE A 22 -17.94 -5.97 4.04
N SER A 23 -18.92 -5.20 3.57
CA SER A 23 -19.51 -5.38 2.24
C SER A 23 -18.53 -5.03 1.13
N ASP A 24 -18.79 -5.53 -0.08
CA ASP A 24 -17.97 -5.19 -1.26
C ASP A 24 -17.96 -3.69 -1.54
N GLU A 25 -19.09 -3.01 -1.37
CA GLU A 25 -19.20 -1.56 -1.55
C GLU A 25 -18.30 -0.79 -0.58
N LEU A 26 -18.36 -1.16 0.71
CA LEU A 26 -17.54 -0.54 1.74
C LEU A 26 -16.05 -0.86 1.53
N ALA A 27 -15.74 -2.11 1.15
CA ALA A 27 -14.38 -2.53 0.85
C ALA A 27 -13.78 -1.73 -0.33
N VAL A 28 -14.56 -1.48 -1.38
CA VAL A 28 -14.13 -0.67 -2.54
C VAL A 28 -13.87 0.77 -2.12
N GLU A 29 -14.76 1.36 -1.32
CA GLU A 29 -14.61 2.72 -0.80
C GLU A 29 -13.32 2.86 0.03
N LYS A 30 -13.16 2.00 1.05
CA LYS A 30 -12.00 2.06 1.96
C LYS A 30 -10.67 1.77 1.25
N ALA A 31 -10.62 0.77 0.37
CA ALA A 31 -9.42 0.46 -0.40
C ALA A 31 -9.04 1.61 -1.36
N THR A 32 -10.04 2.27 -1.96
CA THR A 32 -9.80 3.43 -2.84
C THR A 32 -9.27 4.63 -2.04
N ASN A 33 -9.84 4.89 -0.87
CA ASN A 33 -9.38 5.95 0.03
C ASN A 33 -7.94 5.72 0.48
N LEU A 34 -7.58 4.48 0.83
CA LEU A 34 -6.21 4.11 1.21
C LEU A 34 -5.23 4.37 0.06
N LEU A 35 -5.54 3.92 -1.15
CA LEU A 35 -4.68 4.16 -2.32
C LEU A 35 -4.55 5.65 -2.65
N THR A 36 -5.63 6.41 -2.45
CA THR A 36 -5.65 7.87 -2.67
C THR A 36 -4.73 8.56 -1.67
N LEU A 37 -4.83 8.21 -0.38
CA LEU A 37 -3.95 8.70 0.67
C LEU A 37 -2.49 8.33 0.38
N PHE A 38 -2.23 7.07 0.05
CA PHE A 38 -0.90 6.60 -0.29
C PHE A 38 -0.31 7.39 -1.46
N ASN A 39 -1.05 7.57 -2.55
CA ASN A 39 -0.61 8.35 -3.69
C ASN A 39 -0.32 9.82 -3.34
N ALA A 40 -1.11 10.42 -2.44
CA ALA A 40 -0.90 11.80 -1.99
C ALA A 40 0.35 11.93 -1.10
N VAL A 41 0.60 10.97 -0.21
CA VAL A 41 1.69 11.00 0.78
C VAL A 41 3.01 10.47 0.22
N PHE A 42 3.00 9.47 -0.66
CA PHE A 42 4.24 8.88 -1.22
C PHE A 42 4.80 9.65 -2.43
N LYS A 43 3.98 10.34 -3.23
CA LYS A 43 4.47 11.17 -4.35
C LYS A 43 5.50 12.25 -3.97
N PRO A 44 5.45 12.93 -2.81
CA PRO A 44 6.47 13.91 -2.45
C PRO A 44 7.83 13.31 -2.07
N ILE A 45 7.98 11.98 -1.92
CA ILE A 45 9.30 11.35 -1.85
C ILE A 45 9.89 11.40 -3.26
N LYS A 46 10.67 12.45 -3.53
CA LYS A 46 11.30 12.68 -4.83
C LYS A 46 12.06 11.43 -5.26
N LYS A 47 11.96 11.04 -6.54
CA LYS A 47 12.67 9.90 -7.13
C LYS A 47 14.19 9.95 -6.85
N GLU A 48 14.73 11.14 -6.63
CA GLU A 48 16.10 11.35 -6.19
C GLU A 48 16.43 10.67 -4.85
N TRP A 49 15.53 10.68 -3.87
CA TRP A 49 15.75 10.06 -2.55
C TRP A 49 15.75 8.53 -2.62
N LEU A 50 14.96 7.95 -3.52
CA LEU A 50 14.99 6.51 -3.82
C LEU A 50 16.34 6.11 -4.43
N LYS A 51 16.86 6.89 -5.40
CA LYS A 51 18.19 6.65 -5.99
C LYS A 51 19.33 6.77 -4.97
N GLU A 52 19.22 7.70 -4.01
CA GLU A 52 20.19 7.81 -2.93
C GLU A 52 20.10 6.66 -1.92
N TYR A 53 18.89 6.19 -1.61
CA TYR A 53 18.68 5.05 -0.73
C TYR A 53 19.23 3.74 -1.34
N GLU A 54 18.97 3.48 -2.62
CA GLU A 54 19.49 2.31 -3.35
C GLU A 54 21.02 2.30 -3.41
N LYS A 55 21.65 3.46 -3.60
CA LYS A 55 23.12 3.59 -3.54
C LYS A 55 23.68 3.30 -2.15
N LYS A 56 22.99 3.72 -1.08
CA LYS A 56 23.42 3.48 0.30
C LYS A 56 23.27 2.02 0.74
N THR A 57 22.33 1.26 0.17
CA THR A 57 22.11 -0.15 0.53
C THR A 57 22.99 -1.11 -0.27
N GLN A 58 23.38 -0.79 -1.51
CA GLN A 58 24.30 -1.63 -2.30
C GLN A 58 25.73 -1.69 -1.74
N GLY A 59 26.19 -0.68 -0.99
CA GLY A 59 27.50 -0.70 -0.34
C GLY A 59 27.58 -1.49 0.97
N ARG A 60 26.44 -2.01 1.48
CA ARG A 60 26.34 -2.61 2.82
C ARG A 60 26.35 -4.14 2.86
N PHE A 61 26.33 -4.80 1.71
CA PHE A 61 26.36 -6.27 1.56
C PHE A 61 27.64 -6.77 0.85
N SER A 62 28.67 -5.93 0.74
CA SER A 62 29.97 -6.26 0.11
C SER A 62 31.13 -6.29 1.10
N HIS A 63 30.88 -6.70 2.34
CA HIS A 63 31.90 -7.06 3.33
C HIS A 63 31.47 -8.33 4.05
#